data_AF-A0A2N9VZW0-F1
#
_entry.id   AF-A0A2N9VZW0-F1
#
_cell.length_a   1.000
_cell.length_b   1.000
_cell.length_c   1.000
_cell.angle_alpha   90.00
_cell.angle_beta   90.00
_cell.angle_gamma   90.00
#
_symmetry.space_group_name_H-M   'P 1'
#
loop_
_entity.id
_entity.type
_entity.pdbx_description
1 polymer ?
#
loop_
_entity_poly.entity_id
_entity_poly.type
_entity_poly.pdbx_seq_one_letter_code
_entity_poly.pdbx_strand_id
1 'polypeptide(L)' 'MKIAAFLAVASALAGAGCTASPRLADLANEPAANPSFSTASGHYRSVLGSYQHREPVDPKNWRQLNKDLAPKGEGS' A
#
# COMPACT_ATOMS: atom_id res chain seq x y z
N MET A 1 -34.42 37.87 -3.54
CA MET A 1 -33.81 36.75 -2.77
C MET A 1 -33.02 35.77 -3.64
N LYS A 2 -33.53 35.32 -4.80
CA LYS A 2 -32.81 34.39 -5.71
C LYS A 2 -31.44 34.90 -6.18
N ILE A 3 -31.34 36.16 -6.58
CA ILE A 3 -30.09 36.75 -7.11
C ILE A 3 -28.99 36.78 -6.04
N ALA A 4 -29.34 37.13 -4.80
CA ALA A 4 -28.38 37.15 -3.68
C ALA A 4 -27.82 35.74 -3.38
N ALA A 5 -28.66 34.71 -3.48
CA ALA A 5 -28.22 33.32 -3.32
C ALA A 5 -27.26 32.89 -4.44
N PHE A 6 -27.53 33.27 -5.69
CA PHE A 6 -26.61 33.00 -6.81
C PHE A 6 -25.26 33.69 -6.65
N LEU A 7 -25.25 34.94 -6.20
CA LEU A 7 -24.01 35.68 -5.95
C LEU A 7 -23.21 35.08 -4.80
N ALA A 8 -23.88 34.61 -3.73
CA ALA A 8 -23.21 33.94 -2.61
C ALA A 8 -22.57 32.61 -3.04
N VAL A 9 -23.28 31.80 -3.84
CA VAL A 9 -22.74 30.54 -4.37
C VAL A 9 -21.59 30.78 -5.34
N ALA A 10 -21.70 31.77 -6.23
CA ALA A 10 -20.63 32.12 -7.16
C ALA A 10 -19.38 32.62 -6.43
N SER A 11 -19.55 33.43 -5.38
CA SER A 11 -18.46 33.89 -4.51
C SER A 11 -17.76 32.74 -3.80
N ALA A 12 -18.51 31.81 -3.22
CA ALA A 12 -17.94 30.64 -2.54
C ALA A 12 -17.17 29.73 -3.51
N LEU A 13 -17.71 29.55 -4.72
CA LEU A 13 -17.07 28.72 -5.75
C LEU A 13 -15.79 29.36 -6.31
N ALA A 14 -15.79 30.68 -6.51
CA ALA A 14 -14.60 31.42 -6.93
C ALA A 14 -13.51 31.43 -5.85
N GLY A 15 -13.89 31.53 -4.56
CA GLY A 15 -12.96 31.47 -3.44
C GLY A 15 -12.34 30.09 -3.22
N ALA A 16 -13.10 29.02 -3.44
CA ALA A 16 -12.62 27.63 -3.29
C ALA A 16 -11.66 27.20 -4.42
N GLY A 17 -11.77 27.80 -5.61
CA GLY A 17 -10.89 27.49 -6.74
C GLY A 17 -9.46 28.03 -6.59
N CYS A 18 -9.27 29.11 -5.83
CA CYS A 18 -7.97 29.77 -5.69
C CYS A 18 -7.05 29.15 -4.63
N THR A 19 -7.52 28.15 -3.89
CA THR A 19 -6.69 27.33 -2.99
C THR A 19 -6.20 26.04 -3.64
N ALA A 20 -6.49 25.81 -4.93
CA ALA A 20 -5.81 24.80 -5.72
C ALA A 20 -4.34 25.23 -5.87
N SER A 21 -3.56 24.76 -4.90
CA SER A 21 -2.21 25.18 -4.58
C SER A 21 -1.36 25.51 -5.81
N PRO A 22 -0.84 26.75 -5.99
CA PRO A 22 0.05 27.08 -7.11
C PRO A 22 1.25 26.12 -7.22
N ARG A 23 1.67 25.56 -6.07
CA ARG A 23 2.68 24.51 -5.99
C ARG A 23 2.44 23.30 -6.90
N LEU A 24 1.21 22.88 -7.15
CA LEU A 24 0.95 21.69 -7.98
C LEU A 24 1.17 21.96 -9.47
N ALA A 25 0.85 23.17 -9.93
CA ALA A 25 1.11 23.60 -11.30
C ALA A 25 2.61 23.82 -11.54
N ASP A 26 3.32 24.39 -10.56
CA ASP A 26 4.77 24.57 -10.61
C ASP A 26 5.50 23.22 -10.63
N LEU A 27 5.04 22.23 -9.86
CA LEU A 27 5.60 20.87 -9.88
C LEU A 27 5.45 20.14 -11.23
N ALA A 28 4.47 20.51 -12.06
CA ALA A 28 4.25 19.87 -13.35
C ALA A 28 5.24 20.31 -14.43
N ASN A 29 5.85 21.49 -14.28
CA ASN A 29 6.86 22.03 -15.20
C ASN A 29 8.30 21.81 -14.72
N GLU A 30 8.49 21.37 -13.48
CA GLU A 30 9.80 21.17 -12.90
C GLU A 30 10.42 19.82 -13.32
N PRO A 31 11.72 19.79 -13.67
CA PRO A 31 12.40 18.54 -13.96
C PRO A 31 12.31 17.58 -12.77
N ALA A 32 11.94 16.32 -13.02
CA ALA A 32 11.83 15.29 -11.97
C ALA A 32 13.13 15.07 -11.16
N ALA A 33 14.26 15.58 -11.65
CA ALA A 33 15.57 15.51 -11.02
C ALA A 33 15.99 16.80 -10.29
N ASN A 34 15.12 17.80 -10.11
CA ASN A 34 15.49 19.04 -9.43
C ASN A 34 15.83 18.75 -7.94
N PRO A 35 17.09 18.94 -7.51
CA PRO A 35 17.55 18.56 -6.17
C PRO A 35 17.05 19.48 -5.05
N SER A 36 16.41 20.61 -5.39
CA SER A 36 15.82 21.53 -4.41
C SER A 36 14.47 21.06 -3.86
N PHE A 37 13.84 20.06 -4.49
CA PHE A 37 12.66 19.39 -3.96
C PHE A 37 13.08 18.17 -3.15
N SER A 38 12.86 18.20 -1.83
CA SER A 38 13.04 16.99 -1.03
C SER A 38 11.85 16.05 -1.21
N THR A 39 12.12 14.78 -1.43
CA THR A 39 11.11 13.74 -1.25
C THR A 39 11.05 13.40 0.23
N ALA A 40 9.85 13.28 0.78
CA ALA A 40 9.70 12.73 2.12
C ALA A 40 10.26 11.30 2.09
N SER A 41 11.19 10.97 2.99
CA SER A 41 11.73 9.62 3.07
C SER A 41 10.63 8.65 3.50
N GLY A 42 10.08 7.91 2.54
CA GLY A 42 9.18 6.80 2.82
C GLY A 42 9.97 5.65 3.43
N HIS A 43 9.65 5.26 4.66
CA HIS A 43 10.20 4.05 5.24
C HIS A 43 9.37 2.84 4.79
N TYR A 44 10.05 1.81 4.28
CA TYR A 44 9.42 0.52 4.01
C TYR A 44 8.85 -0.05 5.32
N ARG A 45 7.57 -0.43 5.32
CA ARG A 45 6.96 -1.22 6.39
C ARG A 45 6.67 -2.61 5.85
N SER A 46 7.27 -3.63 6.45
CA SER A 46 7.00 -5.02 6.09
C SER A 46 5.51 -5.31 6.29
N VAL A 47 4.85 -5.76 5.23
CA VAL A 47 3.48 -6.33 5.30
C VAL A 47 3.49 -7.76 5.81
N LEU A 48 4.66 -8.40 5.86
CA LEU A 48 4.86 -9.71 6.46
C LEU A 48 4.97 -9.52 7.97
N GLY A 49 3.95 -9.97 8.71
CA GLY A 49 3.99 -10.08 10.17
C GLY A 49 4.97 -11.16 10.64
N SER A 50 4.95 -11.48 11.93
CA SER A 50 5.75 -12.59 12.47
C SER A 50 5.38 -13.90 11.77
N TYR A 51 6.38 -14.64 11.28
CA TYR A 51 6.17 -15.96 10.72
C TYR A 51 5.56 -16.90 11.78
N GLN A 52 4.44 -17.53 11.43
CA GLN A 52 3.84 -18.59 12.23
C GLN A 52 3.82 -19.84 11.35
N HIS A 53 4.66 -20.81 11.70
CA HIS A 53 4.71 -22.07 11.00
C HIS A 53 3.37 -22.81 11.17
N ARG A 54 2.80 -23.25 10.06
CA ARG A 54 1.59 -24.07 10.04
C ARG A 54 1.80 -25.22 9.07
N GLU A 55 1.46 -26.41 9.50
CA GLU A 55 1.39 -27.58 8.64
C GLU A 55 -0.06 -28.06 8.57
N PRO A 56 -0.51 -28.60 7.42
CA PRO A 56 -1.79 -29.28 7.33
C PRO A 56 -1.87 -30.40 8.37
N VAL A 57 -2.98 -30.47 9.11
CA VAL A 57 -3.24 -31.60 10.01
C VAL A 57 -3.43 -32.88 9.18
N ASP A 58 -4.10 -32.75 8.04
CA ASP A 58 -4.31 -33.80 7.05
C ASP A 58 -4.48 -33.17 5.63
N PRO A 59 -3.99 -33.81 4.55
CA PRO A 59 -3.13 -34.99 4.53
C PRO A 59 -1.78 -34.71 5.21
N LYS A 60 -1.29 -35.68 5.99
CA LYS A 60 0.03 -35.58 6.64
C LYS A 60 1.15 -35.36 5.61
N ASN A 61 2.25 -34.76 6.07
CA ASN A 61 3.44 -34.57 5.26
C ASN A 61 3.94 -35.90 4.67
N TRP A 62 4.18 -35.93 3.35
CA TRP A 62 4.58 -37.13 2.63
C TRP A 62 5.85 -37.78 3.18
N ARG A 63 6.81 -36.99 3.70
CA ARG A 63 8.02 -37.54 4.33
C ARG A 63 7.70 -38.30 5.61
N GLN A 64 6.78 -37.77 6.40
CA GLN A 64 6.36 -38.40 7.64
C GLN A 64 5.57 -39.68 7.34
N LEU A 65 4.66 -39.64 6.37
CA LEU A 65 3.96 -40.83 5.88
C LEU A 65 4.94 -41.90 5.38
N ASN A 66 5.96 -41.51 4.61
CA ASN A 66 6.96 -42.46 4.13
C ASN A 66 7.78 -43.06 5.27
N LYS A 67 8.13 -42.29 6.30
CA LYS A 67 8.84 -42.83 7.47
C LYS A 67 7.98 -43.80 8.28
N ASP A 68 6.70 -43.48 8.45
CA ASP A 68 5.77 -44.29 9.23
C ASP A 68 5.38 -45.58 8.51
N LEU A 69 5.26 -45.53 7.17
CA LEU A 69 4.81 -46.65 6.33
C LEU A 69 5.95 -47.43 5.67
N ALA A 70 7.19 -46.89 5.67
CA ALA A 70 8.32 -47.61 5.10
C ALA A 70 8.49 -48.96 5.80
N PRO A 71 8.66 -50.06 5.05
CA PRO A 71 9.05 -51.33 5.63
C PRO A 71 10.32 -51.11 6.44
N LYS A 72 10.25 -51.37 7.75
CA LYS A 72 11.46 -51.49 8.55
C LYS A 72 12.09 -52.79 8.12
N GLY A 73 13.10 -52.72 7.27
CA GLY A 73 13.82 -53.92 6.86
C GLY A 73 14.25 -54.68 8.11
N GLU A 74 13.96 -55.98 8.15
CA GLU A 74 14.67 -56.91 9.03
C GLU A 74 16.11 -56.98 8.50
N GLY A 75 16.92 -56.03 8.95
CA GLY A 75 18.35 -56.05 8.79
C GLY A 75 18.93 -56.99 9.84
N SER A 76 19.42 -58.12 9.36
CA SER A 76 20.24 -59.15 10.00
C SER A 76 21.28 -58.65 10.98
#